data_AF-A0A1Q3K2Q7-F1
#
_entry.id   AF-A0A1Q3K2Q7-F1
#
_cell.length_a   1.000
_cell.length_b   1.000
_cell.length_c   1.000
_cell.angle_alpha   90.00
_cell.angle_beta   90.00
_cell.angle_gamma   90.00
#
_symmetry.space_group_name_H-M   'P 1'
#
loop_
_entity.id
_entity.type
_entity.pdbx_description
1 polymer ?
#
loop_
_entity_poly.entity_id
_entity_poly.type
_entity_poly.pdbx_seq_one_letter_code
_entity_poly.pdbx_strand_id
1 'polypeptide(L)'
;VNEAIWRSPKAFVAAINGWCVGGGFELALYCDLRIASDQARFGFPEMTLGAFPGAGGAVILPRLIGRAAARPFFYMARQVGSDEALRLGILESVVRREELLPSALELARKIADSTSPLGFAAAKELLNAGADL
;
A
#
# COMPACT_ATOMS: atom_id res chain seq x y z
N VAL A 1 -11.25 -6.87 7.50
CA VAL A 1 -10.63 -7.12 6.16
C VAL A 1 -9.12 -6.96 6.23
N ASN A 2 -8.61 -5.81 6.68
CA ASN A 2 -7.17 -5.50 6.79
C ASN A 2 -6.35 -6.61 7.49
N GLU A 3 -6.74 -7.02 8.70
CA GLU A 3 -6.03 -8.09 9.43
C GLU A 3 -6.04 -9.43 8.69
N ALA A 4 -7.14 -9.74 7.99
CA ALA A 4 -7.23 -10.97 7.20
C ALA A 4 -6.24 -10.94 6.02
N ILE A 5 -6.01 -9.78 5.39
CA ILE A 5 -4.97 -9.59 4.38
C ILE A 5 -3.58 -9.75 5.00
N TRP A 6 -3.36 -9.09 6.14
CA TRP A 6 -2.07 -9.06 6.85
C TRP A 6 -1.59 -10.46 7.23
N ARG A 7 -2.51 -11.29 7.76
CA ARG A 7 -2.23 -12.65 8.24
C ARG A 7 -2.40 -13.73 7.18
N SER A 8 -2.90 -13.39 6.00
CA SER A 8 -3.15 -14.39 4.96
C SER A 8 -1.84 -14.90 4.36
N PRO A 9 -1.71 -16.21 4.13
CA PRO A 9 -0.54 -16.80 3.47
C PRO A 9 -0.49 -16.52 1.96
N LYS A 10 -1.48 -15.80 1.41
CA LYS A 10 -1.55 -15.44 -0.01
C LYS A 10 -1.01 -14.04 -0.26
N ALA A 11 -0.54 -13.81 -1.48
CA ALA A 11 -0.13 -12.50 -1.97
C ALA A 11 -1.35 -11.63 -2.34
N PHE A 12 -1.29 -10.35 -1.99
CA PHE A 12 -2.29 -9.34 -2.30
C PHE A 12 -1.63 -8.19 -3.05
N VAL A 13 -2.12 -7.92 -4.26
CA VAL A 13 -1.69 -6.80 -5.10
C VAL A 13 -2.83 -5.79 -5.17
N ALA A 14 -2.60 -4.57 -4.71
CA ALA A 14 -3.53 -3.46 -4.86
C ALA A 14 -3.36 -2.81 -6.24
N ALA A 15 -4.41 -2.85 -7.06
CA ALA A 15 -4.47 -2.14 -8.35
C ALA A 15 -5.30 -0.85 -8.19
N ILE A 16 -4.63 0.30 -8.21
CA ILE A 16 -5.21 1.58 -7.77
C ILE A 16 -5.44 2.51 -8.97
N ASN A 17 -6.70 2.67 -9.39
CA ASN A 17 -7.06 3.39 -10.62
C ASN A 17 -7.33 4.89 -10.45
N GLY A 18 -7.21 5.42 -9.24
CA GLY A 18 -7.64 6.77 -8.91
C GLY A 18 -7.46 7.10 -7.44
N TRP A 19 -8.46 7.75 -6.85
CA TRP A 19 -8.38 8.22 -5.46
C TRP A 19 -8.34 7.04 -4.50
N CYS A 20 -7.22 6.91 -3.80
CA CYS A 20 -6.97 5.90 -2.77
C CYS A 20 -6.68 6.66 -1.49
N VAL A 21 -7.75 7.11 -0.84
CA VAL A 21 -7.70 7.97 0.33
C VAL A 21 -8.40 7.32 1.50
N GLY A 22 -8.00 7.70 2.71
CA GLY A 22 -8.68 7.27 3.92
C GLY A 22 -8.63 5.77 4.15
N GLY A 23 -9.78 5.18 4.48
CA GLY A 23 -9.89 3.72 4.63
C GLY A 23 -9.46 2.92 3.38
N GLY A 24 -9.63 3.49 2.18
CA GLY A 24 -9.12 2.87 0.95
C GLY A 24 -7.59 2.89 0.86
N PHE A 25 -6.96 3.95 1.38
CA PHE A 25 -5.50 4.01 1.49
C PHE A 25 -4.99 3.05 2.55
N GLU A 26 -5.66 2.98 3.70
CA GLU A 26 -5.33 2.01 4.75
C GLU A 26 -5.41 0.58 4.20
N LEU A 27 -6.48 0.22 3.49
CA LEU A 27 -6.58 -1.10 2.86
C LEU A 27 -5.42 -1.38 1.89
N ALA A 28 -5.03 -0.40 1.07
CA ALA A 28 -3.91 -0.57 0.14
C ALA A 28 -2.56 -0.75 0.85
N LEU A 29 -2.35 -0.09 2.00
CA LEU A 29 -1.16 -0.25 2.82
C LEU A 29 -1.05 -1.66 3.44
N TYR A 30 -2.17 -2.35 3.64
CA TYR A 30 -2.19 -3.74 4.09
C TYR A 30 -1.88 -4.77 2.98
N CYS A 31 -2.00 -4.38 1.71
CA CYS A 31 -1.60 -5.25 0.60
C CYS A 31 -0.07 -5.40 0.56
N ASP A 32 0.40 -6.50 -0.03
CA ASP A 32 1.83 -6.79 -0.11
C ASP A 32 2.50 -5.86 -1.13
N LEU A 33 1.85 -5.64 -2.27
CA LEU A 33 2.31 -4.75 -3.35
C LEU A 33 1.17 -3.83 -3.80
N ARG A 34 1.53 -2.65 -4.29
CA ARG A 34 0.66 -1.57 -4.77
C ARG A 34 1.18 -1.05 -6.11
N ILE A 35 0.32 -1.17 -7.12
CA ILE A 35 0.50 -0.56 -8.43
C ILE A 35 -0.63 0.45 -8.64
N ALA A 36 -0.32 1.60 -9.22
CA ALA A 36 -1.31 2.64 -9.46
C ALA A 36 -1.30 3.15 -10.90
N SER A 37 -2.44 3.68 -11.33
CA SER A 37 -2.48 4.54 -12.50
C SER A 37 -1.77 5.86 -12.21
N ASP A 38 -1.22 6.50 -13.22
CA ASP A 38 -0.71 7.89 -13.21
C ASP A 38 -1.67 8.95 -12.62
N GLN A 39 -2.98 8.69 -12.64
CA GLN A 39 -4.01 9.59 -12.10
C GLN A 39 -4.35 9.40 -10.61
N ALA A 40 -3.69 8.50 -9.89
CA ALA A 40 -4.03 8.20 -8.51
C ALA A 40 -3.61 9.29 -7.51
N ARG A 41 -4.28 9.30 -6.36
CA ARG A 41 -4.04 10.23 -5.24
C ARG A 41 -4.11 9.48 -3.92
N PHE A 42 -3.21 9.80 -3.00
CA PHE A 42 -3.02 9.09 -1.74
C PHE A 42 -2.97 10.04 -0.56
N GLY A 43 -3.67 9.70 0.53
CA GLY A 43 -3.60 10.42 1.80
C GLY A 43 -4.80 10.17 2.72
N PHE A 44 -4.86 10.89 3.83
CA PHE A 44 -5.88 10.74 4.88
C PHE A 44 -6.71 12.03 5.04
N PRO A 45 -7.70 12.28 4.18
CA PRO A 45 -8.56 13.46 4.26
C PRO A 45 -9.33 13.54 5.58
N GLU A 46 -9.54 12.42 6.28
CA GLU A 46 -10.18 12.36 7.60
C GLU A 46 -9.49 13.25 8.64
N MET A 47 -8.18 13.51 8.48
CA MET A 47 -7.43 14.41 9.35
C MET A 47 -7.98 15.85 9.33
N THR A 48 -8.65 16.28 8.26
CA THR A 48 -9.32 17.59 8.20
C THR A 48 -10.72 17.60 8.81
N LEU A 49 -11.26 16.43 9.16
CA LEU A 49 -12.63 16.24 9.63
C LEU A 49 -12.71 15.97 11.14
N GLY A 50 -11.58 16.11 11.87
CA GLY A 50 -11.50 15.73 13.28
C GLY A 50 -11.52 14.22 13.50
N ALA A 51 -11.26 13.43 12.45
CA ALA A 51 -11.19 11.98 12.51
C ALA A 51 -9.74 11.50 12.34
N PHE A 52 -9.51 10.22 12.64
CA PHE A 52 -8.19 9.59 12.60
C PHE A 52 -8.24 8.27 11.81
N PRO A 53 -7.24 7.98 10.96
CA PRO A 53 -7.13 6.70 10.25
C PRO A 53 -6.80 5.57 11.24
N GLY A 54 -7.86 5.00 11.83
CA GLY A 54 -7.80 4.02 12.90
C GLY A 54 -7.60 2.58 12.43
N ALA A 55 -7.57 2.32 11.12
CA ALA A 55 -7.41 0.97 10.58
C ALA A 55 -5.94 0.57 10.35
N GLY A 56 -4.98 1.37 10.83
CA GLY A 56 -3.54 1.07 10.84
C GLY A 56 -2.67 2.02 10.01
N GLY A 57 -3.23 3.04 9.37
CA GLY A 57 -2.49 3.96 8.50
C GLY A 57 -1.31 4.65 9.19
N ALA A 58 -1.50 5.13 10.42
CA ALA A 58 -0.45 5.77 11.24
C ALA A 58 0.66 4.83 11.70
N VAL A 59 0.46 3.52 11.54
CA VAL A 59 1.42 2.48 11.94
C VAL A 59 2.18 1.97 10.72
N ILE A 60 1.50 1.69 9.61
CA ILE A 60 2.11 1.07 8.43
C ILE A 60 2.82 2.11 7.56
N LEU A 61 2.22 3.27 7.29
CA LEU A 61 2.82 4.26 6.39
C LEU A 61 4.22 4.70 6.88
N PRO A 62 4.45 5.03 8.17
CA PRO A 62 5.78 5.39 8.65
C PRO A 62 6.81 4.26 8.58
N ARG A 63 6.39 2.99 8.61
CA ARG A 63 7.29 1.84 8.40
C ARG A 63 7.69 1.69 6.94
N LEU A 64 6.79 2.05 6.03
CA LEU A 64 7.02 1.98 4.59
C LEU A 64 7.93 3.12 4.10
N ILE A 65 7.67 4.36 4.53
CA ILE A 65 8.33 5.57 3.96
C ILE A 65 9.16 6.37 4.97
N GLY A 66 9.28 5.87 6.20
CA GLY A 66 9.93 6.57 7.30
C GLY A 66 9.04 7.64 7.94
N ARG A 67 9.28 7.89 9.23
CA ARG A 67 8.48 8.84 10.04
C ARG A 67 8.50 10.27 9.49
N ALA A 68 9.63 10.72 8.95
CA ALA A 68 9.77 12.08 8.43
C ALA A 68 8.85 12.33 7.23
N ALA A 69 8.82 11.40 6.26
CA ALA A 69 7.97 11.53 5.08
C ALA A 69 6.49 11.25 5.39
N ALA A 70 6.19 10.41 6.38
CA ALA A 70 4.82 10.08 6.76
C ALA A 70 4.13 11.19 7.57
N ARG A 71 4.84 11.94 8.42
CA ARG A 71 4.27 13.02 9.25
C ARG A 71 3.38 14.02 8.48
N PRO A 72 3.77 14.55 7.31
CA PRO A 72 2.92 15.41 6.49
C PRO A 72 1.52 14.87 6.20
N PHE A 73 1.36 13.56 6.00
CA PHE A 73 0.06 12.94 5.72
C PHE A 73 -0.90 13.07 6.92
N PHE A 74 -0.36 13.07 8.14
CA PHE A 74 -1.14 13.16 9.38
C PHE A 74 -1.25 14.58 9.90
N TYR A 75 -0.13 15.32 9.96
CA TYR A 75 -0.08 16.64 10.61
C TYR A 75 -0.63 17.76 9.71
N MET A 76 -0.61 17.55 8.39
CA MET A 76 -1.02 18.55 7.40
C MET A 76 -2.08 18.01 6.43
N ALA A 77 -2.62 16.80 6.69
CA ALA A 77 -3.54 16.10 5.80
C ALA A 77 -3.05 16.05 4.33
N ARG A 78 -1.73 15.98 4.14
CA ARG A 78 -1.12 16.07 2.81
C ARG A 78 -1.56 14.90 1.94
N GLN A 79 -1.90 15.20 0.69
CA GLN A 79 -2.10 14.20 -0.35
C GLN A 79 -0.97 14.25 -1.37
N VAL A 80 -0.64 13.10 -1.94
CA VAL A 80 0.40 12.96 -2.97
C VAL A 80 -0.17 12.27 -4.21
N GLY A 81 0.37 12.58 -5.38
CA GLY A 81 0.08 11.87 -6.63
C GLY A 81 0.97 10.64 -6.83
N SER A 82 0.67 9.86 -7.86
CA SER A 82 1.36 8.59 -8.17
C SER A 82 2.87 8.71 -8.29
N ASP A 83 3.39 9.73 -8.98
CA ASP A 83 4.84 9.89 -9.17
C ASP A 83 5.57 10.13 -7.86
N GLU A 84 4.98 10.91 -6.96
CA GLU A 84 5.55 11.13 -5.63
C GLU A 84 5.38 9.90 -4.74
N ALA A 85 4.21 9.25 -4.78
CA ALA A 85 3.97 8.01 -4.05
C ALA A 85 4.99 6.92 -4.43
N LEU A 86 5.35 6.81 -5.72
CA LEU A 86 6.42 5.93 -6.20
C LEU A 86 7.78 6.34 -5.62
N ARG A 87 8.16 7.62 -5.69
CA ARG A 87 9.43 8.11 -5.12
C ARG A 87 9.55 7.91 -3.61
N LEU A 88 8.43 8.00 -2.89
CA LEU A 88 8.38 7.78 -1.44
C LEU A 88 8.46 6.30 -1.06
N GLY A 89 8.24 5.38 -2.00
CA GLY A 89 8.15 3.93 -1.73
C GLY A 89 6.75 3.48 -1.30
N ILE A 90 5.71 4.28 -1.52
CA ILE A 90 4.31 3.88 -1.29
C ILE A 90 3.85 2.91 -2.38
N LEU A 91 4.36 3.07 -3.61
CA LEU A 91 4.03 2.24 -4.77
C LEU A 91 5.28 1.53 -5.28
N GLU A 92 5.13 0.31 -5.79
CA GLU A 92 6.19 -0.38 -6.51
C GLU A 92 6.24 0.03 -7.99
N SER A 93 5.10 0.43 -8.56
CA SER A 93 5.06 0.94 -9.93
C SER A 93 3.86 1.84 -10.21
N VAL A 94 4.01 2.66 -11.25
CA VAL A 94 2.97 3.52 -11.82
C VAL A 94 2.88 3.20 -13.30
N VAL A 95 1.66 2.98 -13.79
CA VAL A 95 1.37 2.65 -15.19
C VAL A 95 0.24 3.54 -15.72
N ARG A 96 -0.01 3.49 -17.03
CA ARG A 96 -1.20 4.14 -17.58
C ARG A 96 -2.46 3.45 -17.07
N ARG A 97 -3.55 4.20 -16.93
CA ARG A 97 -4.82 3.69 -16.39
C ARG A 97 -5.32 2.43 -17.12
N GLU A 98 -5.13 2.35 -18.43
CA GLU A 98 -5.60 1.23 -19.26
C GLU A 98 -4.79 -0.06 -19.04
N GLU A 99 -3.55 0.08 -18.56
CA GLU A 99 -2.61 -1.01 -18.32
C GLU A 99 -2.66 -1.52 -16.88
N LEU A 100 -3.32 -0.78 -15.97
CA LEU A 100 -3.31 -1.05 -14.54
C LEU A 100 -3.69 -2.48 -14.16
N LEU A 101 -4.88 -2.94 -14.57
CA LEU A 101 -5.34 -4.28 -14.20
C LEU A 101 -4.50 -5.38 -14.86
N PRO A 102 -4.18 -5.31 -16.18
CA PRO A 102 -3.22 -6.23 -16.79
C PRO A 102 -1.89 -6.33 -16.02
N SER A 103 -1.26 -5.19 -15.69
CA SER A 103 0.02 -5.17 -14.98
C SER A 103 -0.08 -5.72 -13.55
N ALA A 104 -1.18 -5.46 -12.83
CA ALA A 104 -1.41 -6.02 -11.51
C ALA A 104 -1.57 -7.55 -11.55
N LEU A 105 -2.30 -8.07 -12.54
CA LEU A 105 -2.48 -9.51 -12.73
C LEU A 105 -1.17 -10.19 -13.14
N GLU A 106 -0.37 -9.55 -13.99
CA GLU A 106 0.96 -10.03 -14.36
C GLU A 106 1.86 -10.14 -13.13
N LEU A 107 1.87 -9.13 -12.27
CA LEU A 107 2.64 -9.15 -11.02
C LEU A 107 2.19 -10.30 -10.09
N ALA A 108 0.88 -10.46 -9.90
CA ALA A 108 0.34 -11.56 -9.11
C ALA A 108 0.72 -12.93 -9.68
N ARG A 109 0.67 -13.08 -11.02
CA ARG A 109 1.04 -14.30 -11.72
C ARG A 109 2.53 -14.60 -11.57
N LYS A 110 3.39 -13.58 -11.68
CA LYS A 110 4.83 -13.73 -11.46
C LYS A 110 5.15 -14.27 -10.06
N ILE A 111 4.45 -13.78 -9.03
CA ILE A 111 4.59 -14.31 -7.66
C ILE A 111 4.16 -15.78 -7.61
N ALA A 112 3.01 -16.11 -8.20
CA ALA A 112 2.49 -17.48 -8.19
C ALA A 112 3.40 -18.46 -8.95
N ASP A 113 4.02 -18.03 -10.05
CA ASP A 113 4.85 -18.87 -10.90
C ASP A 113 6.29 -19.03 -10.36
N SER A 114 6.81 -18.01 -9.65
CA SER A 114 8.23 -17.94 -9.29
C SER A 114 8.51 -18.17 -7.80
N THR A 115 7.50 -18.11 -6.94
CA THR A 115 7.70 -18.15 -5.47
C THR A 115 6.94 -19.31 -4.85
N SER A 116 7.66 -20.15 -4.07
CA SER A 116 7.04 -21.22 -3.29
C SER A 116 5.95 -20.66 -2.36
N PRO A 117 4.73 -21.26 -2.31
CA PRO A 117 3.67 -20.80 -1.43
C PRO A 117 4.08 -20.75 0.05
N LEU A 118 4.83 -21.76 0.52
CA LEU A 118 5.32 -21.80 1.90
C LEU A 118 6.40 -20.75 2.15
N GLY A 119 7.29 -20.54 1.17
CA GLY A 119 8.33 -19.51 1.25
C GLY A 119 7.73 -18.10 1.31
N PHE A 120 6.72 -17.83 0.47
CA PHE A 120 6.01 -16.56 0.49
C PHE A 120 5.30 -16.32 1.83
N ALA A 121 4.57 -17.32 2.33
CA ALA A 121 3.84 -17.20 3.59
C ALA A 121 4.78 -16.88 4.76
N ALA A 122 5.90 -17.61 4.87
CA ALA A 122 6.90 -17.37 5.91
C ALA A 122 7.57 -15.98 5.77
N ALA A 123 7.92 -15.57 4.55
CA ALA A 123 8.50 -14.26 4.29
C ALA A 123 7.54 -13.13 4.67
N LYS A 124 6.26 -13.24 4.26
CA LYS A 124 5.22 -12.27 4.58
C LYS A 124 5.01 -12.14 6.08
N GLU A 125 4.92 -13.25 6.82
CA GLU A 125 4.78 -13.23 8.28
C GLU A 125 5.93 -12.47 8.95
N LEU A 126 7.18 -12.76 8.56
CA LEU A 126 8.36 -12.12 9.14
C LEU A 126 8.47 -10.64 8.77
N LEU A 127 8.22 -10.27 7.52
CA LEU A 127 8.25 -8.86 7.08
C LEU A 127 7.19 -8.03 7.82
N ASN A 128 6.02 -8.61 8.02
CA ASN A 128 4.92 -7.97 8.74
C ASN A 128 5.20 -7.86 10.24
N ALA A 129 5.85 -8.84 10.85
CA ALA A 129 6.19 -8.82 12.27
C ALA A 129 7.43 -7.99 12.60
N GLY A 130 8.42 -7.97 11.71
CA GLY A 130 9.81 -7.61 12.00
C GLY A 130 10.25 -6.21 11.59
N ALA A 131 9.36 -5.33 11.13
CA ALA A 131 9.74 -4.00 10.60
C ALA A 131 10.43 -3.04 11.60
N ASP A 132 10.58 -3.43 12.87
CA ASP A 132 11.24 -2.63 13.93
C ASP A 132 12.28 -3.45 14.76
N LEU A 133 12.73 -4.63 14.28
CA LEU A 133 13.90 -5.36 14.83
C LEU A 133 15.20 -4.84 14.22
#